data_AF-A0A7R8QGP6-F1
#
_entry.id   AF-A0A7R8QGP6-F1
#
_cell.length_a   1.000
_cell.length_b   1.000
_cell.length_c   1.000
_cell.angle_alpha   90.00
_cell.angle_beta   90.00
_cell.angle_gamma   90.00
#
_symmetry.space_group_name_H-M   'P 1'
#
loop_
_entity.id
_entity.type
_entity.pdbx_description
1 polymer ?
#
loop_
_entity_poly.entity_id
_entity_poly.type
_entity_poly.pdbx_seq_one_letter_code
_entity_poly.pdbx_strand_id
1 'polypeptide(L)'
;MSCTKKKRRLAVLRAKLEALLTDQESGRVRLCFGSRRLFRKQFSREENGYADHAAWKKDWQAERSSQFFVLGSKDEASGNQSCQAAVAPDGSLRLRLRLPNGWGSTSKHLVLEGVRLAYGQEEILQALSAGRVVIGATKTGKLFRKREGAAVSYRFVRDRKGWRVFASVEAQPVALVTRRLAGAIGVDSNPDYLALAETDRFGNLVGSRRIGLHLSMGRARSK
;
A
#
# COMPACT_ATOMS: atom_id res chain seq x y z
N MET A 1 -32.98 2.20 -15.26
CA MET A 1 -31.90 2.74 -16.12
C MET A 1 -30.48 2.24 -15.74
N SER A 2 -30.21 0.91 -15.79
CA SER A 2 -28.90 0.30 -15.40
C SER A 2 -28.18 -0.43 -16.56
N CYS A 3 -28.88 -0.68 -17.68
CA CYS A 3 -28.43 -1.54 -18.78
C CYS A 3 -27.28 -0.93 -19.63
N THR A 4 -27.25 0.39 -19.83
CA THR A 4 -26.24 1.06 -20.68
C THR A 4 -24.85 1.08 -20.06
N LYS A 5 -24.75 1.25 -18.72
CA LYS A 5 -23.46 1.23 -18.00
C LYS A 5 -22.78 -0.14 -18.08
N LYS A 6 -23.56 -1.22 -18.01
CA LYS A 6 -23.05 -2.61 -18.09
C LYS A 6 -22.52 -2.94 -19.50
N LYS A 7 -23.26 -2.57 -20.56
CA LYS A 7 -22.83 -2.77 -21.96
C LYS A 7 -21.54 -2.01 -22.29
N ARG A 8 -21.43 -0.74 -21.87
CA ARG A 8 -20.19 0.05 -22.06
C ARG A 8 -19.00 -0.57 -21.34
N ARG A 9 -19.19 -1.04 -20.10
CA ARG A 9 -18.13 -1.70 -19.33
C ARG A 9 -17.67 -3.00 -20.00
N LEU A 10 -18.60 -3.79 -20.53
CA LEU A 10 -18.29 -5.02 -21.27
C LEU A 10 -17.42 -4.74 -22.50
N ALA A 11 -17.77 -3.73 -23.30
CA ALA A 11 -16.98 -3.35 -24.48
C ALA A 11 -15.54 -2.95 -24.13
N VAL A 12 -15.36 -2.16 -23.07
CA VAL A 12 -14.03 -1.75 -22.57
C VAL A 12 -13.22 -2.95 -22.09
N LEU A 13 -13.85 -3.93 -21.43
CA LEU A 13 -13.15 -5.13 -20.95
C LEU A 13 -12.72 -6.03 -22.10
N ARG A 14 -13.56 -6.20 -23.14
CA ARG A 14 -13.22 -6.96 -24.34
C ARG A 14 -12.02 -6.36 -25.08
N ALA A 15 -12.03 -5.04 -25.31
CA ALA A 15 -10.90 -4.37 -25.97
C ALA A 15 -9.60 -4.47 -25.15
N LYS A 16 -9.69 -4.46 -23.81
CA LYS A 16 -8.52 -4.68 -22.96
C LYS A 16 -8.01 -6.11 -23.02
N LEU A 17 -8.92 -7.08 -23.06
CA LEU A 17 -8.57 -8.50 -23.15
C LEU A 17 -7.80 -8.78 -24.44
N GLU A 18 -8.30 -8.31 -25.58
CA GLU A 18 -7.59 -8.50 -26.85
C GLU A 18 -6.20 -7.88 -26.84
N ALA A 19 -6.07 -6.64 -26.35
CA ALA A 19 -4.76 -5.99 -26.25
C ALA A 19 -3.77 -6.76 -25.35
N LEU A 20 -4.25 -7.37 -24.27
CA LEU A 20 -3.42 -8.19 -23.38
C LEU A 20 -3.03 -9.53 -24.03
N LEU A 21 -3.93 -10.16 -24.78
CA LEU A 21 -3.63 -11.38 -25.52
C LEU A 21 -2.57 -11.13 -26.59
N THR A 22 -2.69 -10.06 -27.38
CA THR A 22 -1.67 -9.67 -28.36
C THR A 22 -0.32 -9.36 -27.71
N ASP A 23 -0.33 -8.63 -26.57
CA ASP A 23 0.89 -8.35 -25.83
C ASP A 23 1.52 -9.66 -25.26
N GLN A 24 0.71 -10.62 -24.82
CA GLN A 24 1.17 -11.94 -24.34
C GLN A 24 1.75 -12.79 -25.48
N GLU A 25 1.06 -12.91 -26.61
CA GLU A 25 1.51 -13.65 -27.79
C GLU A 25 2.82 -13.10 -28.35
N SER A 26 3.01 -11.78 -28.28
CA SER A 26 4.24 -11.10 -28.71
C SER A 26 5.34 -11.03 -27.64
N GLY A 27 5.11 -11.59 -26.44
CA GLY A 27 6.06 -11.50 -25.32
C GLY A 27 6.30 -10.07 -24.82
N ARG A 28 5.42 -9.13 -25.13
CA ARG A 28 5.58 -7.70 -24.86
C ARG A 28 5.03 -7.34 -23.48
N VAL A 29 5.90 -6.94 -22.57
CA VAL A 29 5.50 -6.37 -21.27
C VAL A 29 5.48 -4.84 -21.33
N ARG A 30 4.29 -4.23 -21.22
CA ARG A 30 4.14 -2.77 -21.17
C ARG A 30 4.25 -2.25 -19.73
N LEU A 31 5.44 -1.82 -19.33
CA LEU A 31 5.68 -1.19 -18.02
C LEU A 31 5.82 0.34 -18.15
N CYS A 32 5.11 1.09 -17.32
CA CYS A 32 5.17 2.55 -17.30
C CYS A 32 5.23 3.03 -15.85
N PHE A 33 6.36 3.61 -15.46
CA PHE A 33 6.57 4.20 -14.14
C PHE A 33 6.17 5.67 -14.18
N GLY A 34 5.32 6.12 -13.24
CA GLY A 34 4.54 7.34 -13.43
C GLY A 34 3.30 7.01 -14.28
N SER A 35 2.12 7.50 -13.92
CA SER A 35 0.87 6.96 -14.48
C SER A 35 0.80 7.04 -16.03
N ARG A 36 0.29 6.01 -16.71
CA ARG A 36 0.03 6.06 -18.17
C ARG A 36 -0.72 7.32 -18.62
N ARG A 37 -1.61 7.82 -17.76
CA ARG A 37 -2.33 9.08 -17.96
C ARG A 37 -1.37 10.27 -18.03
N LEU A 38 -0.47 10.42 -17.07
CA LEU A 38 0.51 11.50 -17.04
C LEU A 38 1.50 11.37 -18.22
N PHE A 39 1.89 10.15 -18.61
CA PHE A 39 2.73 9.95 -19.81
C PHE A 39 2.07 10.52 -21.06
N ARG A 40 0.79 10.20 -21.28
CA ARG A 40 0.05 10.61 -22.48
C ARG A 40 -0.16 12.12 -22.60
N LYS A 41 -0.07 12.87 -21.49
CA LYS A 41 -0.21 14.33 -21.52
C LYS A 41 0.85 15.02 -22.40
N GLN A 42 1.99 14.36 -22.67
CA GLN A 42 3.02 14.88 -23.58
C GLN A 42 2.51 15.10 -25.00
N PHE A 43 1.48 14.38 -25.44
CA PHE A 43 0.97 14.42 -26.82
C PHE A 43 -0.08 15.53 -27.06
N SER A 44 -0.70 16.04 -26.01
CA SER A 44 -1.68 17.15 -26.09
C SER A 44 -1.35 18.21 -25.02
N ARG A 45 -0.22 18.91 -25.17
CA ARG A 45 0.37 19.75 -24.11
C ARG A 45 -0.53 20.91 -23.68
N GLU A 46 -1.08 21.65 -24.65
CA GLU A 46 -1.93 22.82 -24.40
C GLU A 46 -3.22 22.43 -23.67
N GLU A 47 -3.91 21.39 -24.15
CA GLU A 47 -5.10 20.83 -23.50
C GLU A 47 -4.84 20.32 -22.07
N ASN A 48 -3.59 19.97 -21.78
CA ASN A 48 -3.16 19.44 -20.48
C ASN A 48 -2.54 20.50 -19.55
N GLY A 49 -2.51 21.77 -19.97
CA GLY A 49 -2.01 22.89 -19.18
C GLY A 49 -0.48 22.95 -19.04
N TYR A 50 0.26 22.36 -19.99
CA TYR A 50 1.72 22.42 -20.01
C TYR A 50 2.22 23.50 -20.98
N ALA A 51 2.99 24.46 -20.46
CA ALA A 51 3.62 25.51 -21.26
C ALA A 51 4.64 24.94 -22.26
N ASP A 52 5.41 23.93 -21.86
CA ASP A 52 6.37 23.26 -22.71
C ASP A 52 6.54 21.77 -22.34
N HIS A 53 7.36 21.06 -23.12
CA HIS A 53 7.67 19.66 -22.85
C HIS A 53 8.51 19.49 -21.57
N ALA A 54 9.30 20.49 -21.17
CA ALA A 54 10.12 20.44 -19.98
C ALA A 54 9.29 20.45 -18.70
N ALA A 55 8.22 21.25 -18.64
CA ALA A 55 7.25 21.32 -17.56
C ALA A 55 6.54 19.97 -17.39
N TRP A 56 6.09 19.35 -18.49
CA TRP A 56 5.56 17.99 -18.46
C TRP A 56 6.60 16.99 -17.93
N LYS A 57 7.84 17.04 -18.44
CA LYS A 57 8.90 16.11 -18.04
C LYS A 57 9.23 16.23 -16.55
N LYS A 58 9.23 17.46 -16.01
CA LYS A 58 9.42 17.73 -14.59
C LYS A 58 8.33 17.09 -13.74
N ASP A 59 7.06 17.30 -14.10
CA ASP A 59 5.91 16.68 -13.42
C ASP A 59 5.95 15.16 -13.53
N TRP A 60 6.26 14.63 -14.71
CA TRP A 60 6.43 13.21 -14.97
C TRP A 60 7.48 12.58 -14.07
N GLN A 61 8.67 13.19 -14.00
CA GLN A 61 9.76 12.73 -13.15
C GLN A 61 9.43 12.85 -11.67
N ALA A 62 8.79 13.95 -11.25
CA ALA A 62 8.35 14.15 -9.87
C ALA A 62 7.35 13.07 -9.44
N GLU A 63 6.33 12.80 -10.24
CA GLU A 63 5.34 11.76 -9.94
C GLU A 63 6.00 10.36 -9.91
N ARG A 64 6.90 10.08 -10.87
CA ARG A 64 7.60 8.80 -10.96
C ARG A 64 8.53 8.53 -9.78
N SER A 65 9.15 9.57 -9.25
CA SER A 65 10.09 9.49 -8.12
C SER A 65 9.44 9.79 -6.77
N SER A 66 8.14 10.05 -6.75
CA SER A 66 7.39 10.39 -5.53
C SER A 66 7.25 9.23 -4.56
N GLN A 67 7.50 7.98 -4.99
CA GLN A 67 7.39 6.84 -4.09
C GLN A 67 8.33 5.70 -4.48
N PHE A 68 8.72 4.93 -3.48
CA PHE A 68 9.34 3.63 -3.69
C PHE A 68 8.94 2.66 -2.56
N PHE A 69 9.04 1.38 -2.86
CA PHE A 69 8.63 0.31 -1.96
C PHE A 69 9.78 -0.66 -1.75
N VAL A 70 10.01 -0.98 -0.48
CA VAL A 70 11.04 -1.90 -0.04
C VAL A 70 10.33 -3.12 0.54
N LEU A 71 10.26 -4.18 -0.26
CA LEU A 71 9.57 -5.41 0.12
C LEU A 71 10.33 -6.13 1.24
N GLY A 72 9.60 -6.48 2.30
CA GLY A 72 10.13 -7.26 3.41
C GLY A 72 10.11 -8.77 3.15
N SER A 73 10.95 -9.50 3.88
CA SER A 73 10.94 -10.96 3.93
C SER A 73 11.23 -11.45 5.34
N LYS A 74 10.63 -12.57 5.73
CA LYS A 74 10.67 -13.12 7.10
C LYS A 74 12.02 -13.71 7.50
N ASP A 75 12.83 -14.07 6.52
CA ASP A 75 14.18 -14.61 6.68
C ASP A 75 15.26 -13.51 6.67
N GLU A 76 14.86 -12.24 6.55
CA GLU A 76 15.77 -11.10 6.54
C GLU A 76 15.95 -10.47 7.92
N ALA A 77 17.08 -9.78 8.12
CA ALA A 77 17.31 -9.00 9.33
C ALA A 77 16.25 -7.91 9.47
N SER A 78 15.64 -7.79 10.66
CA SER A 78 14.54 -6.85 10.92
C SER A 78 13.40 -6.93 9.89
N GLY A 79 13.18 -8.11 9.31
CA GLY A 79 12.14 -8.35 8.31
C GLY A 79 12.38 -7.72 6.94
N ASN A 80 13.55 -7.12 6.69
CA ASN A 80 13.85 -6.42 5.43
C ASN A 80 15.34 -6.17 5.20
N GLN A 81 15.89 -6.69 4.10
CA GLN A 81 17.30 -6.52 3.77
C GLN A 81 17.68 -5.06 3.48
N SER A 82 16.82 -4.35 2.76
CA SER A 82 17.10 -3.04 2.17
C SER A 82 16.72 -1.87 3.08
N CYS A 83 15.85 -2.07 4.06
CA CYS A 83 15.52 -1.08 5.08
C CYS A 83 15.39 -1.75 6.44
N GLN A 84 16.45 -1.67 7.25
CA GLN A 84 16.49 -2.34 8.54
C GLN A 84 16.08 -1.38 9.66
N ALA A 85 15.05 -1.74 10.43
CA ALA A 85 14.66 -0.99 11.61
C ALA A 85 15.37 -1.53 12.87
N ALA A 86 15.80 -0.61 13.73
CA ALA A 86 16.19 -0.86 15.11
C ALA A 86 15.31 -0.02 16.04
N VAL A 87 14.94 -0.59 17.19
CA VAL A 87 14.11 0.09 18.18
C VAL A 87 15.02 0.83 19.15
N ALA A 88 14.82 2.13 19.30
CA ALA A 88 15.51 2.95 20.30
C ALA A 88 14.83 2.82 21.68
N PRO A 89 15.51 3.17 22.78
CA PRO A 89 14.95 3.03 24.13
C PRO A 89 13.65 3.82 24.37
N ASP A 90 13.43 4.90 23.62
CA ASP A 90 12.22 5.73 23.67
C ASP A 90 11.06 5.15 22.83
N GLY A 91 11.23 3.96 22.25
CA GLY A 91 10.28 3.29 21.38
C GLY A 91 10.21 3.86 19.95
N SER A 92 11.06 4.83 19.60
CA SER A 92 11.19 5.29 18.22
C SER A 92 11.99 4.30 17.37
N LEU A 93 11.81 4.36 16.05
CA LEU A 93 12.51 3.52 15.09
C LEU A 93 13.68 4.29 14.49
N ARG A 94 14.85 3.65 14.48
CA ARG A 94 16.00 3.99 13.64
C ARG A 94 15.92 3.16 12.36
N LEU A 95 15.63 3.79 11.23
CA LEU A 95 15.57 3.10 9.92
C LEU A 95 16.88 3.26 9.16
N ARG A 96 17.54 2.16 8.85
CA ARG A 96 18.74 2.11 8.01
C ARG A 96 18.38 1.65 6.60
N LEU A 97 18.22 2.60 5.68
CA LEU A 97 17.89 2.37 4.27
C LEU A 97 19.16 2.20 3.44
N ARG A 98 19.25 1.13 2.67
CA ARG A 98 20.34 0.87 1.72
C ARG A 98 20.19 1.76 0.49
N LEU A 99 21.25 2.49 0.17
CA LEU A 99 21.32 3.31 -1.03
C LEU A 99 21.85 2.48 -2.23
N PRO A 100 21.41 2.79 -3.46
CA PRO A 100 21.98 2.20 -4.67
C PRO A 100 23.49 2.44 -4.77
N ASN A 101 24.21 1.48 -5.35
CA ASN A 101 25.61 1.69 -5.68
C ASN A 101 25.74 2.83 -6.71
N GLY A 102 26.75 3.70 -6.56
CA GLY A 102 26.94 4.86 -7.41
C GLY A 102 26.15 6.11 -7.00
N TRP A 103 25.32 6.02 -5.96
CA TRP A 103 24.87 7.21 -5.24
C TRP A 103 26.09 7.78 -4.52
N GLY A 104 26.66 8.88 -5.00
CA GLY A 104 27.97 9.46 -4.62
C GLY A 104 28.16 9.88 -3.14
N SER A 105 27.41 9.27 -2.23
CA SER A 105 27.57 9.31 -0.79
C SER A 105 28.74 8.41 -0.35
N THR A 106 29.48 8.87 0.65
CA THR A 106 30.49 8.08 1.38
C THR A 106 29.87 6.90 2.13
N SER A 107 28.61 7.02 2.55
CA SER A 107 27.86 5.93 3.18
C SER A 107 26.99 5.18 2.17
N LYS A 108 27.00 3.85 2.26
CA LYS A 108 26.06 2.96 1.56
C LYS A 108 24.64 3.02 2.12
N HIS A 109 24.44 3.66 3.27
CA HIS A 109 23.14 3.71 3.94
C HIS A 109 22.75 5.13 4.33
N LEU A 110 21.45 5.41 4.22
CA LEU A 110 20.77 6.55 4.84
C LEU A 110 20.17 6.08 6.16
N VAL A 111 20.41 6.84 7.23
CA VAL A 111 19.83 6.58 8.56
C VAL A 111 18.77 7.63 8.85
N LEU A 112 17.57 7.18 9.20
CA LEU A 112 16.47 8.02 9.68
C LEU A 112 16.26 7.73 11.16
N GLU A 113 16.42 8.75 11.99
CA GLU A 113 16.29 8.65 13.45
C GLU A 113 14.90 9.12 13.90
N GLY A 114 14.46 8.65 15.07
CA GLY A 114 13.27 9.17 15.73
C GLY A 114 11.96 8.90 14.99
N VAL A 115 11.91 7.89 14.11
CA VAL A 115 10.71 7.60 13.32
C VAL A 115 9.63 7.00 14.23
N ARG A 116 8.45 7.63 14.26
CA ARG A 116 7.27 7.14 14.97
C ARG A 116 6.10 6.98 14.01
N LEU A 117 5.42 5.85 14.10
CA LEU A 117 4.23 5.57 13.31
C LEU A 117 3.00 6.03 14.10
N ALA A 118 2.15 6.82 13.45
CA ALA A 118 0.92 7.32 14.09
C ALA A 118 -0.09 6.20 14.40
N TYR A 119 -0.01 5.08 13.66
CA TYR A 119 -0.88 3.93 13.80
C TYR A 119 -0.07 2.66 13.63
N GLY A 120 -0.42 1.62 14.37
CA GLY A 120 0.20 0.30 14.23
C GLY A 120 1.62 0.20 14.81
N GLN A 121 2.06 1.16 15.63
CA GLN A 121 3.45 1.19 16.15
C GLN A 121 3.76 -0.08 16.95
N GLU A 122 2.84 -0.49 17.83
CA GLU A 122 3.02 -1.65 18.69
C GLU A 122 3.14 -2.95 17.87
N GLU A 123 2.30 -3.12 16.86
CA GLU A 123 2.30 -4.27 15.97
C GLU A 123 3.61 -4.35 15.16
N ILE A 124 4.15 -3.20 14.74
CA ILE A 124 5.47 -3.14 14.09
C ILE A 124 6.59 -3.49 15.08
N LEU A 125 6.54 -2.98 16.30
CA LEU A 125 7.53 -3.31 17.33
C LEU A 125 7.50 -4.80 17.68
N GLN A 126 6.30 -5.39 17.81
CA GLN A 126 6.11 -6.82 18.03
C GLN A 126 6.69 -7.64 16.87
N ALA A 127 6.37 -7.28 15.63
CA ALA A 127 6.90 -7.94 14.43
C ALA A 127 8.45 -7.89 14.36
N LEU A 128 9.04 -6.76 14.74
CA LEU A 128 10.50 -6.61 14.80
C LEU A 128 11.12 -7.47 15.93
N SER A 129 10.46 -7.56 17.07
CA SER A 129 10.92 -8.36 18.22
C SER A 129 10.83 -9.87 17.99
N ALA A 130 9.96 -10.33 17.08
CA ALA A 130 9.78 -11.75 16.76
C ALA A 130 10.97 -12.37 15.99
N GLY A 131 11.91 -11.55 15.50
CA GLY A 131 13.07 -12.00 14.73
C GLY A 131 14.09 -12.76 15.58
N ARG A 132 14.33 -14.03 15.26
CA ARG A 132 15.35 -14.88 15.91
C ARG A 132 16.20 -15.66 14.90
N VAL A 133 17.40 -16.03 15.34
CA VAL A 133 18.28 -16.93 14.60
C VAL A 133 18.12 -18.32 15.18
N VAL A 134 17.70 -19.27 14.35
CA VAL A 134 17.56 -20.68 14.69
C VAL A 134 18.76 -21.43 14.12
N ILE A 135 19.40 -22.24 14.96
CA ILE A 135 20.46 -23.16 14.57
C ILE A 135 19.88 -24.56 14.65
N GLY A 136 20.07 -25.36 13.60
CA GLY A 136 19.60 -26.73 13.54
C GLY A 136 20.59 -27.63 12.82
N ALA A 137 20.30 -28.93 12.82
CA ALA A 137 21.06 -29.93 12.07
C ALA A 137 20.16 -30.59 11.03
N THR A 138 20.68 -30.85 9.83
CA THR A 138 20.00 -31.67 8.83
C THR A 138 19.98 -33.14 9.27
N LYS A 139 19.18 -33.98 8.57
CA LYS A 139 19.20 -35.45 8.76
C LYS A 139 20.59 -36.09 8.60
N THR A 140 21.50 -35.40 7.90
CA THR A 140 22.89 -35.80 7.67
C THR A 140 23.88 -35.19 8.67
N GLY A 141 23.40 -34.52 9.73
CA GLY A 141 24.23 -33.89 10.76
C GLY A 141 24.84 -32.54 10.36
N LYS A 142 24.55 -32.01 9.18
CA LYS A 142 25.06 -30.69 8.74
C LYS A 142 24.36 -29.58 9.50
N LEU A 143 25.13 -28.77 10.21
CA LEU A 143 24.60 -27.58 10.89
C LEU A 143 24.13 -26.54 9.86
N PHE A 144 22.98 -25.93 10.12
CA PHE A 144 22.46 -24.81 9.36
C PHE A 144 22.01 -23.68 10.29
N ARG A 145 22.07 -22.47 9.76
CA ARG A 145 21.60 -21.25 10.42
C ARG A 145 20.47 -20.66 9.59
N LYS A 146 19.30 -20.51 10.19
CA LYS A 146 18.12 -19.92 9.57
C LYS A 146 17.63 -18.75 10.40
N ARG A 147 17.11 -17.71 9.76
CA ARG A 147 16.40 -16.64 10.46
C ARG A 147 14.90 -16.87 10.34
N GLU A 148 14.21 -16.69 11.46
CA GLU A 148 12.75 -16.72 11.54
C GLU A 148 12.30 -15.39 12.13
N GLY A 149 11.21 -14.83 11.62
CA GLY A 149 10.69 -13.55 12.06
C GLY A 149 9.47 -13.15 11.26
N ALA A 150 9.10 -11.88 11.34
CA ALA A 150 8.05 -11.30 10.51
C ALA A 150 8.66 -10.52 9.34
N ALA A 151 8.00 -10.54 8.19
CA ALA A 151 8.33 -9.66 7.08
C ALA A 151 7.81 -8.25 7.37
N VAL A 152 8.68 -7.24 7.26
CA VAL A 152 8.30 -5.83 7.43
C VAL A 152 8.61 -5.09 6.14
N SER A 153 7.59 -4.60 5.45
CA SER A 153 7.77 -3.83 4.22
C SER A 153 7.66 -2.34 4.49
N TYR A 154 8.44 -1.53 3.78
CA TYR A 154 8.44 -0.08 3.93
C TYR A 154 8.06 0.60 2.61
N ARG A 155 7.08 1.50 2.64
CA ARG A 155 6.75 2.38 1.52
C ARG A 155 7.13 3.80 1.87
N PHE A 156 8.01 4.39 1.09
CA PHE A 156 8.38 5.80 1.20
C PHE A 156 7.57 6.57 0.17
N VAL A 157 6.89 7.62 0.62
CA VAL A 157 6.04 8.48 -0.22
C VAL A 157 6.40 9.93 0.05
N ARG A 158 6.69 10.67 -1.01
CA ARG A 158 6.91 12.11 -1.01
C ARG A 158 5.65 12.80 -1.49
N ASP A 159 5.21 13.78 -0.71
CA ASP A 159 4.18 14.73 -1.11
C ASP A 159 4.66 16.17 -0.89
N ARG A 160 3.70 17.12 -0.87
CA ARG A 160 3.98 18.55 -0.66
C ARG A 160 4.49 18.89 0.75
N LYS A 161 4.17 18.06 1.75
CA LYS A 161 4.60 18.24 3.15
C LYS A 161 5.95 17.58 3.42
N GLY A 162 6.37 16.63 2.58
CA GLY A 162 7.68 16.00 2.66
C GLY A 162 7.61 14.50 2.44
N TRP A 163 8.59 13.79 2.99
CA TRP A 163 8.63 12.33 2.96
C TRP A 163 7.86 11.73 4.13
N ARG A 164 7.13 10.66 3.85
CA ARG A 164 6.44 9.80 4.82
C ARG A 164 6.86 8.36 4.60
N VAL A 165 6.95 7.61 5.69
CA VAL A 165 7.19 6.16 5.64
C VAL A 165 5.97 5.44 6.18
N PHE A 166 5.53 4.42 5.45
CA PHE A 166 4.53 3.46 5.90
C PHE A 166 5.23 2.13 6.12
N ALA A 167 5.06 1.53 7.29
CA ALA A 167 5.48 0.16 7.54
C ALA A 167 4.26 -0.77 7.39
N SER A 168 4.49 -1.99 6.91
CA SER A 168 3.44 -2.99 6.75
C SER A 168 3.96 -4.35 7.14
N VAL A 169 3.15 -5.06 7.93
CA VAL A 169 3.40 -6.43 8.40
C VAL A 169 2.17 -7.25 8.12
N GLU A 170 2.33 -8.57 8.16
CA GLU A 170 1.19 -9.47 8.11
C GLU A 170 0.31 -9.26 9.35
N ALA A 171 -0.96 -8.93 9.12
CA ALA A 171 -1.92 -8.75 10.19
C ALA A 171 -2.16 -10.09 10.88
N GLN A 172 -2.00 -10.11 12.21
CA GLN A 172 -2.31 -11.30 12.98
C GLN A 172 -3.82 -11.51 12.99
N PRO A 173 -4.30 -12.73 12.68
CA PRO A 173 -5.73 -13.03 12.72
C PRO A 173 -6.23 -12.87 14.14
N VAL A 174 -7.16 -11.94 14.34
CA VAL A 174 -7.86 -11.79 15.62
C VAL A 174 -8.89 -12.92 15.72
N ALA A 175 -9.00 -13.53 16.90
CA ALA A 175 -10.04 -14.53 17.15
C ALA A 175 -11.42 -13.93 16.81
N LEU A 176 -12.15 -14.61 15.92
CA LEU A 176 -13.45 -14.16 15.49
C LEU A 176 -14.46 -14.41 16.62
N VAL A 177 -14.79 -13.38 17.40
CA VAL A 177 -15.69 -13.47 18.57
C VAL A 177 -17.18 -13.34 18.19
N THR A 178 -17.53 -13.35 16.90
CA THR A 178 -18.92 -13.22 16.47
C THR A 178 -19.75 -14.41 16.91
N ARG A 179 -20.77 -14.16 17.73
CA ARG A 179 -21.72 -15.16 18.22
C ARG A 179 -23.09 -14.89 17.63
N ARG A 180 -23.71 -15.87 16.96
CA ARG A 180 -25.08 -15.75 16.44
C ARG A 180 -26.10 -15.40 17.53
N LEU A 181 -25.83 -15.78 18.78
CA LEU A 181 -26.67 -15.46 19.93
C LEU A 181 -26.59 -13.99 20.39
N ALA A 182 -25.65 -13.20 19.89
CA ALA A 182 -25.53 -11.79 20.20
C ALA A 182 -26.33 -10.89 19.25
N GLY A 183 -27.04 -11.48 18.27
CA GLY A 183 -27.72 -10.73 17.22
C GLY A 183 -26.79 -10.35 16.06
N ALA A 184 -27.12 -9.29 15.34
CA ALA A 184 -26.35 -8.84 14.17
C ALA A 184 -26.43 -7.33 13.95
N ILE A 185 -25.38 -6.76 13.38
CA ILE A 185 -25.37 -5.40 12.84
C ILE A 185 -25.33 -5.48 11.32
N GLY A 186 -26.42 -5.06 10.67
CA GLY A 186 -26.49 -4.86 9.23
C GLY A 186 -26.07 -3.45 8.86
N VAL A 187 -25.20 -3.32 7.86
CA VAL A 187 -24.79 -2.02 7.31
C VAL A 187 -25.17 -1.97 5.84
N ASP A 188 -25.99 -0.99 5.47
CA ASP A 188 -26.35 -0.69 4.09
C ASP A 188 -25.81 0.68 3.67
N SER A 189 -25.21 0.75 2.48
CA SER A 189 -24.55 1.96 1.99
C SER A 189 -25.44 2.70 1.00
N ASN A 190 -25.87 3.90 1.40
CA ASN A 190 -26.63 4.82 0.55
C ASN A 190 -25.74 5.99 0.09
N PRO A 191 -26.14 6.76 -0.94
CA PRO A 191 -25.31 7.84 -1.49
C PRO A 191 -24.90 8.91 -0.47
N ASP A 192 -25.73 9.17 0.52
CA ASP A 192 -25.60 10.29 1.46
C ASP A 192 -25.55 9.83 2.93
N TYR A 193 -25.74 8.53 3.20
CA TYR A 193 -25.62 7.98 4.55
C TYR A 193 -25.31 6.48 4.55
N LEU A 194 -24.75 6.00 5.65
CA LEU A 194 -24.74 4.58 5.99
C LEU A 194 -25.94 4.29 6.91
N ALA A 195 -26.77 3.32 6.53
CA ALA A 195 -27.82 2.81 7.39
C ALA A 195 -27.26 1.65 8.22
N LEU A 196 -27.33 1.77 9.54
CA LEU A 196 -27.08 0.70 10.47
C LEU A 196 -28.42 0.18 11.01
N ALA A 197 -28.57 -1.13 11.04
CA ALA A 197 -29.63 -1.82 11.75
C ALA A 197 -29.01 -2.84 12.69
N GLU A 198 -29.45 -2.86 13.94
CA GLU A 198 -29.08 -3.85 14.94
C GLU A 198 -30.27 -4.76 15.19
N THR A 199 -30.07 -6.06 15.08
CA THR A 199 -31.09 -7.07 15.40
C THR A 199 -30.67 -7.90 16.59
N ASP A 200 -31.64 -8.34 17.39
CA ASP A 200 -31.40 -9.30 18.46
C ASP A 200 -31.11 -10.71 17.91
N ARG A 201 -30.94 -11.67 18.81
CA ARG A 201 -30.68 -13.08 18.49
C ARG A 201 -31.82 -13.78 17.72
N PHE A 202 -33.02 -13.21 17.71
CA PHE A 202 -34.20 -13.74 17.03
C PHE A 202 -34.45 -13.04 15.69
N GLY A 203 -33.64 -12.03 15.34
CA GLY A 203 -33.79 -11.24 14.12
C GLY A 203 -34.76 -10.06 14.26
N ASN A 204 -35.21 -9.74 15.48
CA ASN A 204 -36.02 -8.55 15.70
C ASN A 204 -35.13 -7.30 15.69
N LEU A 205 -35.61 -6.22 15.07
CA LEU A 205 -34.90 -4.95 15.06
C LEU A 205 -34.87 -4.34 16.47
N VAL A 206 -33.67 -4.13 17.01
CA VAL A 206 -33.43 -3.52 18.33
C VAL A 206 -33.07 -2.04 18.18
N GLY A 207 -32.33 -1.69 17.13
CA GLY A 207 -31.86 -0.34 16.92
C GLY A 207 -31.62 -0.04 15.46
N SER A 208 -31.68 1.24 15.10
CA SER A 208 -31.20 1.70 13.80
C SER A 208 -30.56 3.07 13.93
N ARG A 209 -29.57 3.33 13.09
CA ARG A 209 -28.86 4.61 13.05
C ARG A 209 -28.52 4.96 11.62
N ARG A 210 -28.58 6.25 11.29
CA ARG A 210 -28.02 6.78 10.06
C ARG A 210 -26.76 7.57 10.38
N ILE A 211 -25.69 7.24 9.69
CA ILE A 211 -24.43 7.99 9.75
C ILE A 211 -24.34 8.78 8.46
N GLY A 212 -24.57 10.09 8.55
CA GLY A 212 -24.49 10.99 7.40
C GLY A 212 -23.10 10.95 6.79
N LEU A 213 -23.02 10.68 5.49
CA LEU A 213 -21.79 10.78 4.73
C LEU A 213 -21.73 12.22 4.23
N HIS A 214 -20.83 13.02 4.82
CA HIS A 214 -20.47 14.31 4.25
C HIS A 214 -19.62 14.07 3.00
N LEU A 215 -20.29 13.62 1.93
CA LEU A 215 -19.71 13.62 0.60
C LEU A 215 -19.68 15.09 0.15
N SER A 216 -18.65 15.82 0.60
CA SER A 216 -18.22 16.97 -0.18
C SER A 216 -17.89 16.41 -1.56
N MET A 217 -18.80 16.58 -2.53
CA MET A 217 -18.42 16.46 -3.93
C MET A 217 -17.27 17.42 -4.10
N GLY A 218 -16.05 16.90 -4.09
CA GLY A 218 -14.87 17.68 -4.43
C GLY A 218 -15.20 18.35 -5.74
N ARG A 219 -15.27 19.69 -5.71
CA ARG A 219 -15.48 20.52 -6.89
C ARG A 219 -14.65 19.89 -8.00
N ALA A 220 -15.33 19.48 -9.08
CA ALA A 220 -14.66 19.28 -10.35
C ALA A 220 -13.77 20.52 -10.52
N ARG A 221 -12.45 20.33 -10.57
CA ARG A 221 -11.53 21.42 -10.87
C ARG A 221 -11.85 21.85 -12.29
N SER A 222 -12.75 22.82 -12.40
CA SER A 222 -12.96 23.64 -13.58
C SER A 222 -11.84 24.66 -13.60
N LYS A 223 -10.84 24.36 -14.43
CA LYS A 223 -10.26 25.17 -15.50
C LYS A 223 -8.86 24.64 -15.78
#